data_AF-A0A959R342-F1
#
_entry.id   AF-A0A959R342-F1
#
_cell.length_a   1.000
_cell.length_b   1.000
_cell.length_c   1.000
_cell.angle_alpha   90.00
_cell.angle_beta   90.00
_cell.angle_gamma   90.00
#
_symmetry.space_group_name_H-M   'P 1'
#
loop_
_entity.id
_entity.type
_entity.pdbx_description
1 polymer ?
#
loop_
_entity_poly.entity_id
_entity_poly.type
_entity_poly.pdbx_seq_one_letter_code
_entity_poly.pdbx_strand_id
1 'polypeptide(L)'
;MNRQKNHLSHRVLVYAVIWVISYAGSLFVLKSFALPIEVGIVLTVITALAFVVFTYKYYRNIFFMDEVQIKVQMEAIVIAFLLGLFMLMILGLLDLVIVLNKEDWSYRHLVPCFAIFYFIGLFISKRKYNIEDEKHD
;
A
#
# COMPACT_ATOMS: atom_id res chain seq x y z
N MET A 1 5.80 -18.42 22.08
CA MET A 1 5.35 -17.06 21.73
C MET A 1 6.12 -16.44 20.55
N ASN A 2 7.44 -16.63 20.42
CA ASN A 2 8.26 -16.01 19.36
C ASN A 2 8.01 -16.57 17.92
N ARG A 3 7.75 -17.87 17.76
CA ARG A 3 7.47 -18.48 16.42
C ARG A 3 6.17 -18.01 15.74
N GLN A 4 5.18 -17.60 16.53
CA GLN A 4 3.86 -17.22 16.00
C GLN A 4 3.90 -15.81 15.36
N LYS A 5 4.72 -14.90 15.91
CA LYS A 5 4.95 -13.53 15.39
C LYS A 5 5.59 -13.53 14.00
N ASN A 6 6.64 -14.33 13.79
CA ASN A 6 7.31 -14.44 12.47
C ASN A 6 6.38 -15.02 11.39
N HIS A 7 5.52 -15.98 11.74
CA HIS A 7 4.60 -16.60 10.79
C HIS A 7 3.46 -15.67 10.35
N LEU A 8 3.00 -14.79 11.24
CA LEU A 8 1.94 -13.81 10.94
C LEU A 8 2.47 -12.69 10.03
N SER A 9 3.67 -12.17 10.31
CA SER A 9 4.33 -11.16 9.47
C SER A 9 4.57 -11.66 8.03
N HIS A 10 5.08 -12.89 7.88
CA HIS A 10 5.31 -13.49 6.55
C HIS A 10 4.01 -13.67 5.76
N ARG A 11 2.90 -14.05 6.41
CA ARG A 11 1.59 -14.19 5.76
C ARG A 11 1.07 -12.86 5.23
N VAL A 12 1.24 -11.77 5.97
CA VAL A 12 0.78 -10.43 5.51
C VAL A 12 1.53 -10.00 4.26
N LEU A 13 2.84 -10.25 4.19
CA LEU A 13 3.63 -9.98 2.99
C LEU A 13 3.11 -10.78 1.78
N VAL A 14 2.72 -12.04 1.97
CA VAL A 14 2.10 -12.84 0.90
C VAL A 14 0.80 -12.19 0.41
N TYR A 15 -0.08 -11.75 1.31
CA TYR A 15 -1.32 -11.06 0.91
C TYR A 15 -1.06 -9.71 0.24
N ALA A 16 -0.03 -8.98 0.66
CA ALA A 16 0.40 -7.74 0.00
C ALA A 16 0.86 -8.01 -1.44
N VAL A 17 1.71 -9.03 -1.63
CA VAL A 17 2.19 -9.44 -2.96
C VAL A 17 1.05 -9.93 -3.84
N ILE A 18 0.12 -10.73 -3.30
CA ILE A 18 -1.08 -11.16 -4.04
C ILE A 18 -1.90 -9.95 -4.50
N TRP A 19 -2.11 -8.97 -3.62
CA TRP A 19 -2.83 -7.76 -4.00
C TRP A 19 -2.09 -6.94 -5.07
N VAL A 20 -0.77 -6.74 -4.94
CA VAL A 20 0.04 -6.02 -5.93
C VAL A 20 -0.03 -6.71 -7.29
N ILE A 21 0.10 -8.04 -7.33
CA ILE A 21 -0.02 -8.83 -8.56
C ILE A 21 -1.44 -8.74 -9.13
N SER A 22 -2.47 -8.81 -8.28
CA SER A 22 -3.86 -8.66 -8.71
C SER A 22 -4.11 -7.29 -9.34
N TYR A 23 -3.58 -6.22 -8.75
CA TYR A 23 -3.74 -4.86 -9.25
C TYR A 23 -2.98 -4.64 -10.55
N ALA A 24 -1.69 -4.98 -10.58
CA ALA A 24 -0.84 -4.83 -11.76
C ALA A 24 -1.34 -5.72 -12.91
N GLY A 25 -1.72 -6.97 -12.62
CA GLY A 25 -2.30 -7.90 -13.58
C GLY A 25 -3.62 -7.38 -14.14
N SER A 26 -4.49 -6.84 -13.28
CA SER A 26 -5.76 -6.25 -13.73
C SER A 26 -5.55 -5.03 -14.61
N LEU A 27 -4.60 -4.16 -14.24
CA LEU A 27 -4.26 -2.98 -15.04
C LEU A 27 -3.70 -3.38 -16.41
N PHE A 28 -2.81 -4.38 -16.47
CA PHE A 28 -2.27 -4.91 -17.71
C PHE A 28 -3.38 -5.51 -18.59
N VAL A 29 -4.21 -6.39 -18.01
CA VAL A 29 -5.30 -7.06 -18.74
C VAL A 29 -6.31 -6.06 -19.29
N LEU A 30 -6.72 -5.07 -18.49
CA LEU A 30 -7.67 -4.03 -18.91
C LEU A 30 -7.09 -3.05 -19.95
N LYS A 31 -5.76 -2.84 -19.96
CA LYS A 31 -5.10 -1.94 -20.91
C LYS A 31 -4.77 -2.64 -22.24
N SER A 32 -4.39 -3.92 -22.19
CA SER A 32 -3.87 -4.65 -23.35
C SER A 32 -4.93 -5.38 -24.15
N PHE A 33 -6.07 -5.74 -23.54
CA PHE A 33 -7.13 -6.49 -24.20
C PHE A 33 -8.40 -5.66 -24.29
N ALA A 34 -9.03 -5.66 -25.47
CA ALA A 34 -10.36 -5.09 -25.67
C ALA A 34 -11.42 -6.04 -25.07
N LEU A 35 -11.52 -6.02 -23.74
CA LEU A 35 -12.42 -6.90 -23.00
C LEU A 35 -13.84 -6.35 -22.96
N PRO A 36 -14.85 -7.25 -22.89
CA PRO A 36 -16.22 -6.85 -22.64
C PRO A 36 -16.35 -6.24 -21.24
N ILE A 37 -17.28 -5.28 -21.09
CA ILE A 37 -17.42 -4.45 -19.89
C ILE A 37 -17.64 -5.31 -18.63
N GLU A 38 -18.38 -6.41 -18.77
CA GLU A 38 -18.71 -7.34 -17.70
C GLU A 38 -17.44 -7.94 -17.09
N VAL A 39 -16.49 -8.36 -17.92
CA VAL A 39 -15.20 -8.90 -17.46
C VAL A 39 -14.40 -7.81 -16.75
N GLY A 40 -14.44 -6.57 -17.24
CA GLY A 40 -13.74 -5.46 -16.60
C GLY A 40 -14.28 -5.12 -15.22
N ILE A 41 -15.61 -5.17 -15.04
CA ILE A 41 -16.25 -4.98 -13.73
C ILE A 41 -15.84 -6.12 -12.78
N VAL A 42 -15.92 -7.38 -13.23
CA VAL A 42 -15.54 -8.54 -12.42
C VAL A 42 -14.09 -8.44 -11.95
N LEU A 43 -13.16 -8.09 -12.84
CA LEU A 43 -11.74 -7.95 -12.52
C LEU A 43 -11.47 -6.83 -11.50
N THR A 44 -12.19 -5.71 -11.64
CA THR A 44 -12.14 -4.59 -10.70
C THR A 44 -12.63 -5.01 -9.31
N VAL A 45 -13.75 -5.74 -9.23
CA VAL A 45 -14.30 -6.24 -7.97
C VAL A 45 -13.35 -7.24 -7.32
N ILE A 46 -12.79 -8.18 -8.08
CA ILE A 46 -11.82 -9.16 -7.56
C ILE A 46 -10.59 -8.45 -6.96
N THR A 47 -10.06 -7.44 -7.64
CA THR A 47 -8.90 -6.68 -7.15
C THR A 47 -9.23 -5.86 -5.91
N ALA A 48 -10.43 -5.26 -5.85
CA ALA A 48 -10.91 -4.56 -4.67
C ALA A 48 -11.06 -5.51 -3.48
N LEU A 49 -11.62 -6.71 -3.69
CA LEU A 49 -11.74 -7.73 -2.66
C LEU A 49 -10.37 -8.22 -2.18
N ALA A 50 -9.40 -8.39 -3.06
CA ALA A 50 -8.02 -8.71 -2.69
C ALA A 50 -7.42 -7.65 -1.75
N PHE A 51 -7.69 -6.36 -2.01
CA PHE A 51 -7.27 -5.27 -1.14
C PHE A 51 -7.95 -5.30 0.24
N VAL A 52 -9.25 -5.61 0.29
CA VAL A 52 -10.00 -5.75 1.54
C VAL A 52 -9.43 -6.90 2.38
N VAL A 53 -9.15 -8.05 1.76
CA VAL A 53 -8.54 -9.20 2.44
C VAL A 53 -7.15 -8.84 2.96
N PHE A 54 -6.32 -8.17 2.15
CA PHE A 54 -5.01 -7.68 2.58
C PHE A 54 -5.14 -6.75 3.80
N THR A 55 -6.03 -5.76 3.73
CA THR A 55 -6.26 -4.79 4.82
C THR A 55 -6.68 -5.49 6.11
N TYR A 56 -7.62 -6.44 6.04
CA TYR A 56 -8.05 -7.21 7.21
C TYR A 56 -6.91 -8.02 7.83
N LYS A 57 -6.07 -8.67 7.00
CA LYS A 57 -4.92 -9.44 7.48
C LYS A 57 -3.83 -8.54 8.07
N TYR A 58 -3.59 -7.38 7.46
CA TYR A 58 -2.66 -6.37 7.96
C TYR A 58 -3.11 -5.81 9.31
N TYR A 59 -4.38 -5.40 9.43
CA TYR A 59 -4.97 -4.96 10.69
C TYR A 59 -4.83 -6.01 11.80
N ARG A 60 -5.20 -7.26 11.50
CA ARG A 60 -5.06 -8.36 12.46
C ARG A 60 -3.62 -8.58 12.89
N ASN A 61 -2.65 -8.37 12.00
CA ASN A 61 -1.23 -8.52 12.32
C ASN A 61 -0.72 -7.43 13.27
N ILE A 62 -1.24 -6.21 13.19
CA ILE A 62 -0.91 -5.12 14.14
C ILE A 62 -1.23 -5.52 15.58
N PHE A 63 -2.32 -6.26 15.83
CA PHE A 63 -2.66 -6.71 17.20
C PHE A 63 -1.66 -7.69 17.81
N PHE A 64 -0.83 -8.34 17.00
CA PHE A 64 0.17 -9.30 17.48
C PHE A 64 1.59 -8.70 17.49
N MET A 65 1.74 -7.43 17.12
CA MET A 65 3.01 -6.70 17.11
C MET A 65 3.34 -6.17 18.51
N ASP A 66 4.64 -6.02 18.77
CA ASP A 66 5.13 -5.35 19.97
C ASP A 66 4.90 -3.83 19.89
N GLU A 67 4.87 -3.14 21.03
CA GLU A 67 4.57 -1.70 21.09
C GLU A 67 5.48 -0.86 20.18
N VAL A 68 6.78 -1.21 20.11
CA VAL A 68 7.75 -0.53 19.24
C VAL A 68 7.39 -0.72 17.77
N GLN A 69 7.03 -1.94 17.38
CA GLN A 69 6.63 -2.25 16.01
C GLN A 69 5.33 -1.53 15.65
N ILE A 70 4.34 -1.49 16.55
CA ILE A 70 3.10 -0.74 16.36
C ILE A 70 3.40 0.75 16.15
N LYS A 71 4.27 1.36 16.96
CA LYS A 71 4.69 2.76 16.80
C LYS A 71 5.33 3.01 15.44
N VAL A 72 6.25 2.15 15.00
CA VAL A 72 6.87 2.25 13.67
C VAL A 72 5.83 2.18 12.56
N GLN A 73 4.88 1.25 12.64
CA GLN A 73 3.83 1.11 11.62
C GLN A 73 2.89 2.31 11.59
N MET A 74 2.51 2.83 12.75
CA MET A 74 1.63 3.99 12.86
C MET A 74 2.32 5.26 12.32
N GLU A 75 3.57 5.50 12.67
CA GLU A 75 4.34 6.62 12.11
C GLU A 75 4.47 6.51 10.59
N ALA A 76 4.77 5.31 10.07
CA ALA A 76 4.84 5.08 8.63
C ALA A 76 3.51 5.39 7.92
N ILE A 77 2.39 4.97 8.51
CA ILE A 77 1.04 5.26 7.99
C ILE A 77 0.75 6.76 8.02
N VAL A 78 1.09 7.46 9.11
CA VAL A 78 0.87 8.91 9.22
C VAL A 78 1.68 9.66 8.17
N ILE A 79 2.96 9.31 7.98
CA ILE A 79 3.81 9.90 6.94
C ILE A 79 3.21 9.64 5.55
N ALA A 80 2.79 8.40 5.28
CA ALA A 80 2.17 8.03 4.01
C ALA A 80 0.89 8.82 3.73
N PHE A 81 0.05 8.97 4.75
CA PHE A 81 -1.20 9.70 4.68
C PHE A 81 -0.97 11.19 4.40
N LEU A 82 -0.05 11.82 5.13
CA LEU A 82 0.27 13.24 4.96
C LEU A 82 0.88 13.53 3.58
N LEU A 83 1.83 12.71 3.11
CA LEU A 83 2.40 12.82 1.77
C LEU A 83 1.36 12.56 0.68
N GLY A 84 0.46 11.59 0.90
CA GLY A 84 -0.65 11.30 0.01
C GLY A 84 -1.61 12.48 -0.13
N LEU A 85 -2.04 13.07 0.99
CA LEU A 85 -2.87 14.28 1.01
C LEU A 85 -2.17 15.46 0.34
N PHE A 86 -0.89 15.66 0.65
CA PHE A 86 -0.08 16.72 0.03
C PHE A 86 -0.01 16.57 -1.49
N MET A 87 0.21 15.35 -1.99
CA MET A 87 0.20 15.05 -3.42
C MET A 87 -1.17 15.33 -4.06
N LEU A 88 -2.26 14.88 -3.44
CA LEU A 88 -3.61 15.11 -3.95
C LEU A 88 -3.96 16.60 -3.98
N MET A 89 -3.56 17.36 -2.97
CA MET A 89 -3.76 18.80 -2.91
C MET A 89 -2.99 19.53 -4.03
N ILE A 90 -1.72 19.17 -4.26
CA ILE A 90 -0.94 19.73 -5.37
C ILE A 90 -1.58 19.39 -6.70
N LEU A 91 -1.94 18.13 -6.95
CA LEU A 91 -2.56 17.74 -8.22
C LEU A 91 -3.89 18.45 -8.46
N GLY A 92 -4.72 18.58 -7.42
CA GLY A 92 -6.00 19.31 -7.53
C GLY A 92 -5.82 20.80 -7.83
N LEU A 93 -4.83 21.46 -7.24
CA LEU A 93 -4.53 22.87 -7.55
C LEU A 93 -3.86 23.02 -8.92
N LEU A 94 -2.98 22.09 -9.29
CA LEU A 94 -2.23 22.13 -10.54
C LEU A 94 -3.14 21.91 -11.76
N ASP A 95 -4.19 21.10 -11.62
CA ASP A 95 -5.23 20.89 -12.65
C ASP A 95 -5.98 22.20 -13.01
N LEU A 96 -6.00 23.19 -12.10
CA LEU A 96 -6.59 24.51 -12.36
C LEU A 96 -5.64 25.46 -13.09
N VAL A 97 -4.33 25.22 -12.99
CA VAL A 97 -3.30 26.13 -13.51
C VAL A 97 -2.77 25.66 -14.86
N ILE A 98 -2.65 24.34 -15.06
CA ILE A 98 -2.15 23.74 -16.29
C ILE A 98 -3.03 22.56 -16.71
N VAL A 99 -3.06 22.28 -18.02
CA VAL A 99 -3.71 21.08 -18.56
C VAL A 99 -2.85 19.88 -18.21
N LEU A 100 -3.25 19.13 -17.18
CA LEU A 100 -2.58 17.88 -16.82
C LEU A 100 -2.88 16.79 -17.85
N ASN A 101 -1.84 16.08 -18.27
CA ASN A 101 -2.03 14.88 -19.07
C ASN A 101 -2.74 13.81 -18.22
N LYS A 102 -3.97 13.47 -18.62
CA LYS A 102 -4.80 12.47 -17.94
C LYS A 102 -4.21 11.07 -17.98
N GLU A 103 -3.31 10.79 -18.93
CA GLU A 103 -2.61 9.51 -18.98
C GLU A 103 -1.57 9.40 -17.85
N ASP A 104 -0.73 10.42 -17.68
CA ASP A 104 0.36 10.43 -16.69
C ASP A 104 -0.17 10.56 -15.25
N TRP A 105 -1.22 11.36 -15.03
CA TRP A 105 -1.79 11.64 -13.70
C TRP A 105 -3.12 10.93 -13.43
N SER A 106 -3.37 9.82 -14.14
CA SER A 106 -4.54 8.99 -13.90
C SER A 106 -4.55 8.43 -12.46
N TYR A 107 -5.73 8.22 -11.87
CA TYR A 107 -5.91 7.55 -10.58
C TYR A 107 -5.18 6.20 -10.47
N ARG A 108 -4.93 5.54 -11.61
CA ARG A 108 -4.14 4.32 -11.75
C ARG A 108 -2.68 4.45 -11.28
N HIS A 109 -2.09 5.64 -11.45
CA HIS A 109 -0.71 5.93 -11.06
C HIS A 109 -0.60 6.42 -9.62
N LEU A 110 -1.69 6.90 -9.03
CA LEU A 110 -1.70 7.39 -7.65
C LEU A 110 -1.55 6.25 -6.64
N VAL A 111 -2.16 5.09 -6.89
CA VAL A 111 -2.14 3.94 -5.96
C VAL A 111 -0.70 3.49 -5.64
N PRO A 112 0.20 3.28 -6.62
CA PRO A 112 1.61 3.01 -6.34
C PRO A 112 2.32 4.10 -5.53
N CYS A 113 1.98 5.39 -5.72
CA CYS A 113 2.59 6.48 -4.95
C CYS A 113 2.31 6.36 -3.44
N PHE A 114 1.10 5.98 -3.05
CA PHE A 114 0.77 5.74 -1.63
C PHE A 114 1.62 4.62 -1.03
N ALA A 115 1.90 3.56 -1.79
CA ALA A 115 2.80 2.49 -1.34
C ALA A 115 4.23 3.00 -1.14
N ILE A 116 4.74 3.81 -2.08
CA ILE A 116 6.07 4.44 -1.96
C ILE A 116 6.14 5.34 -0.71
N PHE A 117 5.12 6.16 -0.46
CA PHE A 117 5.08 7.03 0.73
C PHE A 117 5.08 6.23 2.04
N TYR A 118 4.39 5.09 2.06
CA TYR A 118 4.45 4.17 3.20
C TYR A 118 5.84 3.58 3.40
N PHE A 119 6.54 3.16 2.35
CA PHE A 119 7.91 2.66 2.48
C PHE A 119 8.90 3.75 2.94
N ILE A 120 8.73 4.99 2.47
CA ILE A 120 9.49 6.14 2.96
C ILE A 120 9.26 6.33 4.45
N GLY A 121 7.99 6.36 4.89
CA GLY A 121 7.64 6.47 6.31
C GLY A 121 8.23 5.33 7.14
N LEU A 122 8.15 4.10 6.63
CA LEU A 122 8.70 2.91 7.29
C LEU A 122 10.22 2.96 7.41
N PHE A 123 10.93 3.46 6.40
CA PHE A 123 12.38 3.65 6.45
C PHE A 123 12.79 4.70 7.51
N ILE A 124 12.08 5.83 7.55
CA ILE A 124 12.33 6.90 8.53
C ILE A 124 12.08 6.39 9.95
N SER A 125 10.93 5.77 10.19
CA SER A 125 10.56 5.27 11.51
C SER A 125 11.46 4.11 11.98
N LYS A 126 11.86 3.20 11.10
CA LYS A 126 12.81 2.13 11.48
C LYS A 126 14.16 2.67 11.96
N ARG A 127 14.69 3.71 11.29
CA ARG A 127 15.93 4.38 11.71
C ARG A 127 15.80 5.03 13.08
N LYS A 128 14.65 5.63 13.38
CA LYS A 128 14.40 6.31 14.66
C LYS A 128 14.41 5.36 15.86
N TYR A 129 13.94 4.13 15.67
CA TYR A 129 13.78 3.15 16.75
C TYR A 129 14.88 2.07 16.80
N ASN A 130 15.95 2.17 16.00
CA ASN A 130 17.13 1.27 16.00
C ASN A 130 16.80 -0.23 16.22
N ILE A 131 15.81 -0.75 15.49
CA ILE A 131 15.36 -2.16 15.61
C ILE A 131 16.48 -3.18 15.26
N GLU A 132 17.64 -2.71 14.79
CA GLU A 132 18.81 -3.54 14.53
C GLU A 132 19.60 -3.94 15.80
N ASP A 133 19.47 -3.20 16.92
CA ASP A 133 20.29 -3.44 18.12
C ASP A 133 19.67 -4.45 19.12
N GLU A 134 18.41 -4.83 18.99
CA GLU A 134 17.72 -5.69 19.97
C GLU A 134 17.88 -7.22 19.71
N LYS A 135 18.66 -7.61 18.71
CA LYS A 135 18.89 -9.03 18.37
C LYS A 135 20.13 -9.65 19.02
N HIS A 136 20.88 -8.89 19.82
CA HIS A 136 22.17 -9.32 20.35
C HIS A 136 22.29 -9.40 21.88
N ASP A 137 21.22 -9.20 22.65
CA ASP A 137 21.19 -9.49 24.09
C ASP A 137 20.23 -10.63 24.45
#